data_AF-A0A9X3IY81-F1
#
_entry.id   AF-A0A9X3IY81-F1
#
_cell.length_a   1.000
_cell.length_b   1.000
_cell.length_c   1.000
_cell.angle_alpha   90.00
_cell.angle_beta   90.00
_cell.angle_gamma   90.00
#
_symmetry.space_group_name_H-M   'P 1'
#
loop_
_entity.id
_entity.type
_entity.pdbx_description
1 polymer ?
#
loop_
_entity_poly.entity_id
_entity_poly.type
_entity_poly.pdbx_seq_one_letter_code
_entity_poly.pdbx_strand_id
1 'polypeptide(L)'
;MRHSTQLAHQTSFVALRPAAAASVTSADASGRAPQSPLSAYFRELAGHTVMTREEEVAAATRIAALRANLWRIIFGHVPFVSAICDFVAAALSHDGRPERRAELTRIARSFDQELPDSGAFEPVRDSLCRSLADVDGAVVDRLVAGIGAVAAGADEMAGLSRLPAKDPSFVRYAAEVRGSHRALVVAKNAFIQANCGWSSPLRGSTTAASYRCPT
;
A
#
# COMPACT_ATOMS: atom_id res chain seq x y z
N MET A 1 -2.76 49.02 21.91
CA MET A 1 -1.43 48.39 21.75
C MET A 1 -1.57 46.89 21.98
N ARG A 2 -1.70 46.09 20.92
CA ARG A 2 -1.53 44.62 20.96
C ARG A 2 -0.77 44.24 19.69
N HIS A 3 0.46 43.79 19.89
CA HIS A 3 1.41 43.48 18.82
C HIS A 3 0.99 42.18 18.12
N SER A 4 0.85 42.27 16.79
CA SER A 4 0.88 41.13 15.87
C SER A 4 2.32 40.64 15.76
N THR A 5 2.55 39.35 15.96
CA THR A 5 3.83 38.72 15.62
C THR A 5 3.55 37.51 14.74
N GLN A 6 3.73 37.73 13.45
CA GLN A 6 3.67 36.76 12.37
C GLN A 6 5.07 36.13 12.26
N LEU A 7 5.21 34.82 12.49
CA LEU A 7 6.46 34.09 12.24
C LEU A 7 6.28 33.26 10.97
N ALA A 8 6.78 33.80 9.87
CA ALA A 8 6.98 33.09 8.62
C ALA A 8 8.27 32.27 8.73
N HIS A 9 8.18 30.94 8.68
CA HIS A 9 9.34 30.08 8.48
C HIS A 9 9.63 30.00 6.98
N GLN A 10 10.62 30.79 6.58
CA GLN A 10 11.21 30.84 5.26
C GLN A 10 12.21 29.67 5.14
N THR A 11 11.86 28.63 4.40
CA THR A 11 12.77 27.51 4.12
C THR A 11 13.56 27.83 2.86
N SER A 12 14.81 28.27 3.05
CA SER A 12 15.76 28.57 1.97
C SER A 12 16.16 27.30 1.23
N PHE A 13 15.94 27.28 -0.08
CA PHE A 13 16.38 26.23 -0.99
C PHE A 13 17.81 26.53 -1.45
N VAL A 14 18.79 25.76 -0.99
CA VAL A 14 20.19 25.87 -1.44
C VAL A 14 20.29 25.23 -2.82
N ALA A 15 20.44 26.06 -3.86
CA ALA A 15 20.73 25.63 -5.21
C ALA A 15 22.16 25.06 -5.29
N LEU A 16 22.29 23.73 -5.41
CA LEU A 16 23.56 23.08 -5.73
C LEU A 16 23.91 23.34 -7.20
N ARG A 17 24.99 24.10 -7.40
CA ARG A 17 25.63 24.43 -8.67
C ARG A 17 26.19 23.14 -9.31
N PRO A 18 25.98 22.87 -10.60
CA PRO A 18 26.62 21.73 -11.26
C PRO A 18 28.13 22.00 -11.37
N ALA A 19 28.93 21.13 -10.76
CA ALA A 19 30.38 21.15 -10.88
C ALA A 19 30.78 20.58 -12.24
N ALA A 20 31.65 21.32 -12.93
CA ALA A 20 32.21 21.01 -14.23
C ALA A 20 32.88 19.64 -14.26
N ALA A 21 32.78 18.98 -15.42
CA ALA A 21 33.41 17.72 -15.75
C ALA A 21 34.93 17.79 -15.56
N ALA A 22 35.45 17.06 -14.57
CA ALA A 22 36.87 16.74 -14.46
C ALA A 22 37.11 15.39 -15.12
N SER A 23 37.71 15.41 -16.31
CA SER A 23 38.25 14.25 -17.00
C SER A 23 39.43 13.67 -16.21
N VAL A 24 39.25 12.46 -15.67
CA VAL A 24 40.33 11.71 -15.01
C VAL A 24 41.08 10.91 -16.07
N THR A 25 42.30 11.36 -16.34
CA THR A 25 43.29 10.73 -17.21
C THR A 25 43.63 9.32 -16.70
N SER A 26 43.49 8.33 -17.58
CA SER A 26 43.88 6.94 -17.34
C SER A 26 45.41 6.81 -17.45
N ALA A 27 46.02 6.16 -16.46
CA ALA A 27 47.40 5.68 -16.53
C ALA A 27 47.45 4.22 -16.06
N ASP A 28 48.11 3.40 -16.87
CA ASP A 28 48.29 1.94 -16.82
C ASP A 28 48.78 1.36 -15.47
N ALA A 29 48.36 0.13 -15.17
CA ALA A 29 49.25 -1.03 -15.01
C ALA A 29 48.55 -2.24 -14.38
N SER A 30 48.81 -3.41 -14.96
CA SER A 30 48.34 -4.74 -14.55
C SER A 30 48.54 -5.05 -13.07
N GLY A 31 47.43 -5.35 -12.40
CA GLY A 31 47.38 -5.98 -11.09
C GLY A 31 45.92 -6.21 -10.75
N ARG A 32 45.42 -7.44 -10.91
CA ARG A 32 44.04 -7.81 -10.54
C ARG A 32 43.92 -7.72 -9.03
N ALA A 33 43.70 -6.52 -8.52
CA ALA A 33 43.29 -6.28 -7.15
C ALA A 33 42.04 -7.15 -6.89
N PRO A 34 41.95 -7.83 -5.73
CA PRO A 34 40.74 -8.55 -5.37
C PRO A 34 39.60 -7.53 -5.43
N GLN A 35 38.61 -7.80 -6.30
CA GLN A 35 37.46 -6.92 -6.44
C GLN A 35 36.81 -6.84 -5.07
N SER A 36 36.96 -5.67 -4.43
CA SER A 36 36.30 -5.42 -3.15
C SER A 36 34.81 -5.67 -3.35
N PRO A 37 34.12 -6.38 -2.45
CA PRO A 37 32.68 -6.59 -2.51
C PRO A 37 31.90 -5.28 -2.75
N LEU A 38 32.42 -4.15 -2.24
CA LEU A 38 31.86 -2.81 -2.49
C LEU A 38 31.99 -2.36 -3.95
N SER A 39 33.10 -2.70 -4.63
CA SER A 39 33.30 -2.36 -6.04
C SER A 39 32.38 -3.17 -6.97
N ALA A 40 32.05 -4.41 -6.59
CA ALA A 40 31.03 -5.20 -7.29
C ALA A 40 29.64 -4.59 -7.09
N TYR A 41 29.28 -4.23 -5.85
CA TYR A 41 28.03 -3.55 -5.52
C TYR A 41 27.85 -2.21 -6.26
N PHE A 42 28.87 -1.34 -6.31
CA PHE A 42 28.77 -0.07 -7.05
C PHE A 42 28.65 -0.27 -8.57
N ARG A 43 29.23 -1.35 -9.11
CA ARG A 43 29.05 -1.70 -10.52
C ARG A 43 27.63 -2.17 -10.82
N GLU A 44 27.04 -2.94 -9.90
CA GLU A 44 25.63 -3.33 -9.98
C GLU A 44 24.71 -2.12 -9.87
N LEU A 45 24.97 -1.19 -8.94
CA LEU A 45 24.22 0.07 -8.82
C LEU A 45 24.35 0.95 -10.06
N ALA A 46 25.53 1.04 -10.67
CA ALA A 46 25.77 1.86 -11.86
C ALA A 46 25.02 1.36 -13.10
N GLY A 47 24.63 0.08 -13.12
CA GLY A 47 23.80 -0.51 -14.18
C GLY A 47 22.30 -0.26 -14.01
N HIS A 48 21.86 0.20 -12.84
CA HIS A 48 20.43 0.43 -12.57
C HIS A 48 19.97 1.79 -13.05
N THR A 49 19.06 1.77 -14.02
CA THR A 49 18.37 2.97 -14.49
C THR A 49 17.15 3.22 -13.61
N VAL A 50 17.16 4.36 -12.91
CA VAL A 50 16.04 4.84 -12.08
C VAL A 50 14.96 5.46 -12.97
N MET A 51 13.70 5.44 -12.53
CA MET A 51 12.61 6.12 -13.24
C MET A 51 12.91 7.61 -13.43
N THR A 52 12.47 8.15 -14.56
CA THR A 52 12.37 9.59 -14.78
C THR A 52 11.27 10.20 -13.89
N ARG A 53 11.32 11.52 -13.68
CA ARG A 53 10.30 12.23 -12.88
C ARG A 53 8.89 12.01 -13.43
N GLU A 54 8.72 12.03 -14.74
CA GLU A 54 7.44 11.83 -15.42
C GLU A 54 6.90 10.41 -15.17
N GLU A 55 7.79 9.40 -15.24
CA GLU A 55 7.44 8.00 -14.95
C GLU A 55 7.09 7.80 -13.47
N GLU A 56 7.82 8.43 -12.55
CA GLU A 56 7.50 8.39 -11.13
C GLU A 56 6.12 8.97 -10.84
N VAL A 57 5.79 10.13 -11.41
CA VAL A 57 4.48 10.75 -11.27
C VAL A 57 3.39 9.83 -11.83
N ALA A 58 3.58 9.28 -13.03
CA ALA A 58 2.62 8.36 -13.63
C ALA A 58 2.39 7.10 -12.77
N ALA A 59 3.46 6.53 -12.24
CA ALA A 59 3.39 5.36 -11.37
C ALA A 59 2.73 5.68 -10.02
N ALA A 60 3.04 6.82 -9.41
CA ALA A 60 2.40 7.30 -8.18
C ALA A 60 0.89 7.54 -8.38
N THR A 61 0.50 8.19 -9.48
CA THR A 61 -0.91 8.38 -9.85
C THR A 61 -1.63 7.04 -10.04
N ARG A 62 -0.99 6.07 -10.69
CA ARG A 62 -1.53 4.72 -10.85
C ARG A 62 -1.73 4.01 -9.51
N ILE A 63 -0.76 4.10 -8.61
CA ILE A 63 -0.86 3.52 -7.25
C ILE A 63 -1.99 4.17 -6.47
N ALA A 64 -2.13 5.50 -6.53
CA ALA A 64 -3.22 6.22 -5.87
C ALA A 64 -4.59 5.80 -6.41
N ALA A 65 -4.72 5.65 -7.73
CA ALA A 65 -5.95 5.17 -8.37
C ALA A 65 -6.29 3.73 -7.96
N LEU A 66 -5.30 2.83 -7.93
CA LEU A 66 -5.47 1.45 -7.47
C LEU A 66 -5.91 1.39 -6.01
N ARG A 67 -5.34 2.24 -5.15
CA ARG A 67 -5.73 2.31 -3.74
C ARG A 67 -7.17 2.81 -3.56
N ALA A 68 -7.56 3.86 -4.27
CA ALA A 68 -8.94 4.34 -4.26
C ALA A 68 -9.92 3.27 -4.78
N ASN A 69 -9.54 2.55 -5.84
CA ASN A 69 -10.35 1.45 -6.37
C ASN A 69 -10.49 0.29 -5.38
N LEU A 70 -9.41 -0.08 -4.69
CA LEU A 70 -9.47 -1.11 -3.65
C LEU A 70 -10.47 -0.74 -2.55
N TRP A 71 -10.45 0.51 -2.05
CA TRP A 71 -11.43 0.96 -1.07
C TRP A 71 -12.87 0.94 -1.60
N ARG A 72 -13.08 1.34 -2.86
CA ARG A 72 -14.41 1.24 -3.49
C ARG A 72 -14.92 -0.19 -3.54
N ILE A 73 -14.06 -1.14 -3.90
CA ILE A 73 -14.42 -2.56 -3.93
C ILE A 73 -14.72 -3.05 -2.51
N ILE A 74 -13.87 -2.75 -1.52
CA ILE A 74 -14.07 -3.12 -0.10
C ILE A 74 -15.44 -2.64 0.40
N PHE A 75 -15.83 -1.40 0.11
CA PHE A 75 -17.15 -0.88 0.49
C PHE A 75 -18.25 -1.22 -0.51
N GLY A 76 -17.97 -1.96 -1.59
CA GLY A 76 -18.95 -2.35 -2.59
C GLY A 76 -19.99 -3.33 -2.08
N HIS A 77 -19.73 -4.00 -0.95
CA HIS A 77 -20.65 -4.93 -0.32
C HIS A 77 -21.32 -4.28 0.91
N VAL A 78 -22.49 -3.67 0.68
CA VAL A 78 -23.24 -2.86 1.67
C VAL A 78 -23.44 -3.57 3.03
N PRO A 79 -23.85 -4.85 3.10
CA PRO A 79 -24.02 -5.56 4.37
C PRO A 79 -22.83 -5.52 5.32
N PHE A 80 -21.60 -5.24 4.84
CA PHE A 80 -20.38 -5.31 5.65
C PHE A 80 -19.75 -3.96 5.95
N VAL A 81 -20.33 -2.86 5.45
CA VAL A 81 -19.79 -1.52 5.64
C VAL A 81 -19.62 -1.20 7.12
N SER A 82 -20.61 -1.53 7.95
CA SER A 82 -20.55 -1.31 9.41
C SER A 82 -19.37 -2.04 10.05
N ALA A 83 -19.26 -3.34 9.81
CA ALA A 83 -18.23 -4.19 10.38
C ALA A 83 -16.81 -3.79 9.90
N ILE A 84 -16.68 -3.38 8.63
CA ILE A 84 -15.42 -2.85 8.08
C ILE A 84 -15.07 -1.51 8.75
N CYS A 85 -16.03 -0.61 8.91
CA CYS A 85 -15.81 0.68 9.58
C CYS A 85 -15.36 0.49 11.04
N ASP A 86 -15.98 -0.44 11.78
CA ASP A 86 -15.58 -0.77 13.15
C ASP A 86 -14.17 -1.35 13.22
N PHE A 87 -13.83 -2.26 12.31
CA PHE A 87 -12.47 -2.80 12.21
C PHE A 87 -11.43 -1.71 11.95
N VAL A 88 -11.68 -0.84 10.97
CA VAL A 88 -10.76 0.25 10.63
C VAL A 88 -10.68 1.27 11.76
N ALA A 89 -11.79 1.60 12.42
CA ALA A 89 -11.83 2.47 13.58
C ALA A 89 -11.00 1.92 14.76
N ALA A 90 -11.08 0.60 15.01
CA ALA A 90 -10.26 -0.07 16.01
C ALA A 90 -8.77 0.01 15.66
N ALA A 91 -8.40 -0.24 14.40
CA ALA A 91 -7.01 -0.14 13.95
C ALA A 91 -6.44 1.29 14.05
N LEU A 92 -7.25 2.31 13.74
CA LEU A 92 -6.88 3.73 13.82
C LEU A 92 -6.78 4.27 15.27
N SER A 93 -7.19 3.49 16.28
CA SER A 93 -7.16 3.95 17.67
C SER A 93 -5.75 4.27 18.17
N HIS A 94 -4.72 3.76 17.51
CA HIS A 94 -3.31 4.03 17.82
C HIS A 94 -2.68 5.14 16.96
N ASP A 95 -3.37 5.61 15.90
CA ASP A 95 -2.82 6.54 14.90
C ASP A 95 -3.02 8.04 15.24
N GLY A 96 -3.60 8.35 16.41
CA GLY A 96 -3.80 9.74 16.86
C GLY A 96 -4.81 10.55 16.03
N ARG A 97 -5.71 9.89 15.27
CA ARG A 97 -6.74 10.52 14.43
C ARG A 97 -8.16 10.29 14.99
N PRO A 98 -8.53 10.89 16.13
CA PRO A 98 -9.81 10.65 16.79
C PRO A 98 -11.01 11.08 15.95
N GLU A 99 -10.88 12.11 15.12
CA GLU A 99 -11.94 12.62 14.23
C GLU A 99 -12.33 11.61 13.16
N ARG A 100 -11.35 10.97 12.51
CA ARG A 100 -11.58 9.93 11.50
C ARG A 100 -12.25 8.71 12.12
N ARG A 101 -11.81 8.32 13.31
CA ARG A 101 -12.43 7.22 14.08
C ARG A 101 -13.89 7.54 14.40
N ALA A 102 -14.17 8.73 14.92
CA ALA A 102 -15.54 9.14 15.26
C ALA A 102 -16.46 9.17 14.03
N GLU A 103 -15.95 9.61 12.88
CA GLU A 103 -16.68 9.57 11.61
C GLU A 103 -17.02 8.13 11.21
N LEU A 104 -16.04 7.22 11.24
CA LEU A 104 -16.24 5.81 10.91
C LEU A 104 -17.25 5.14 11.84
N THR A 105 -17.15 5.36 13.15
CA THR A 105 -18.10 4.81 14.13
C THR A 105 -19.50 5.37 13.93
N ARG A 106 -19.64 6.66 13.60
CA ARG A 106 -20.94 7.26 13.28
C ARG A 106 -21.56 6.62 12.04
N ILE A 107 -20.76 6.40 11.00
CA ILE A 107 -21.20 5.72 9.78
C ILE A 107 -21.57 4.27 10.11
N ALA A 108 -20.73 3.51 10.81
CA ALA A 108 -21.05 2.12 11.18
C ALA A 108 -22.42 2.01 11.87
N ARG A 109 -22.68 2.88 12.85
CA ARG A 109 -23.96 2.93 13.57
C ARG A 109 -25.16 3.26 12.69
N SER A 110 -25.01 4.09 11.65
CA SER A 110 -26.14 4.39 10.75
C SER A 110 -26.54 3.17 9.92
N PHE A 111 -25.56 2.35 9.49
CA PHE A 111 -25.82 1.12 8.74
C PHE A 111 -26.36 -0.03 9.61
N ASP A 112 -26.05 -0.03 10.92
CA ASP A 112 -26.65 -0.97 11.88
C ASP A 112 -28.13 -0.66 12.15
N GLN A 113 -28.55 0.60 12.02
CA GLN A 113 -29.94 1.02 12.22
C GLN A 113 -30.79 0.81 10.96
N GLU A 114 -30.27 1.21 9.80
CA GLU A 114 -31.01 1.15 8.55
C GLU A 114 -30.04 0.98 7.36
N LEU A 115 -30.34 0.02 6.49
CA LEU A 115 -29.60 -0.17 5.25
C LEU A 115 -30.05 0.91 4.25
N PRO A 116 -29.14 1.81 3.82
CA PRO A 116 -29.52 2.86 2.88
C PRO A 116 -29.85 2.28 1.50
N ASP A 117 -30.75 2.97 0.79
CA ASP A 117 -30.97 2.73 -0.63
C ASP A 117 -29.67 2.91 -1.42
N SER A 118 -29.53 2.14 -2.50
CA SER A 118 -28.33 2.13 -3.35
C SER A 118 -27.88 3.53 -3.81
N GLY A 119 -28.82 4.44 -4.10
CA GLY A 119 -28.50 5.82 -4.50
C GLY A 119 -28.00 6.71 -3.36
N ALA A 120 -28.43 6.47 -2.11
CA ALA A 120 -27.94 7.19 -0.93
C ALA A 120 -26.59 6.64 -0.44
N PHE A 121 -26.27 5.38 -0.78
CA PHE A 121 -25.03 4.74 -0.39
C PHE A 121 -23.79 5.28 -1.13
N GLU A 122 -23.92 5.52 -2.43
CA GLU A 122 -22.83 6.01 -3.30
C GLU A 122 -22.06 7.22 -2.75
N PRO A 123 -22.71 8.34 -2.35
CA PRO A 123 -21.99 9.48 -1.80
C PRO A 123 -21.28 9.17 -0.46
N VAL A 124 -21.86 8.29 0.37
CA VAL A 124 -21.25 7.85 1.62
C VAL A 124 -20.00 7.02 1.33
N ARG A 125 -20.08 6.09 0.37
CA ARG A 125 -18.96 5.27 -0.09
C ARG A 125 -17.81 6.13 -0.60
N ASP A 126 -18.10 7.13 -1.43
CA ASP A 126 -17.07 8.04 -1.95
C ASP A 126 -16.44 8.89 -0.85
N SER A 127 -17.21 9.31 0.16
CA SER A 127 -16.68 9.98 1.35
C SER A 127 -15.72 9.08 2.12
N LEU A 128 -16.12 7.82 2.39
CA LEU A 128 -15.29 6.82 3.05
C LEU A 128 -14.00 6.52 2.27
N CYS A 129 -14.09 6.35 0.95
CA CYS A 129 -12.91 6.07 0.12
C CYS A 129 -11.89 7.20 0.18
N ARG A 130 -12.36 8.46 0.24
CA ARG A 130 -11.48 9.63 0.38
C ARG A 130 -10.86 9.71 1.78
N SER A 131 -11.65 9.49 2.83
CA SER A 131 -11.15 9.56 4.20
C SER A 131 -10.12 8.47 4.51
N LEU A 132 -10.20 7.32 3.84
CA LEU A 132 -9.31 6.18 4.04
C LEU A 132 -8.16 6.05 3.01
N ALA A 133 -8.03 7.01 2.08
CA ALA A 133 -6.99 6.97 1.04
C ALA A 133 -5.55 6.92 1.60
N ASP A 134 -5.35 7.45 2.81
CA ASP A 134 -4.04 7.50 3.48
C ASP A 134 -3.94 6.58 4.70
N VAL A 135 -4.84 5.60 4.82
CA VAL A 135 -4.73 4.56 5.86
C VAL A 135 -3.50 3.68 5.59
N ASP A 136 -2.86 3.24 6.68
CA ASP A 136 -1.71 2.36 6.62
C ASP A 136 -2.00 1.08 5.82
N GLY A 137 -1.06 0.71 4.95
CA GLY A 137 -1.12 -0.54 4.18
C GLY A 137 -1.25 -1.77 5.07
N ALA A 138 -0.68 -1.78 6.28
CA ALA A 138 -0.80 -2.89 7.22
C ALA A 138 -2.25 -3.13 7.68
N VAL A 139 -3.04 -2.06 7.81
CA VAL A 139 -4.48 -2.16 8.15
C VAL A 139 -5.24 -2.78 6.98
N VAL A 140 -4.94 -2.34 5.75
CA VAL A 140 -5.54 -2.88 4.53
C VAL A 140 -5.18 -4.36 4.36
N ASP A 141 -3.91 -4.73 4.57
CA ASP A 141 -3.44 -6.11 4.48
C ASP A 141 -4.17 -7.03 5.46
N ARG A 142 -4.33 -6.57 6.71
CA ARG A 142 -5.08 -7.31 7.75
C ARG A 142 -6.56 -7.45 7.38
N LEU A 143 -7.18 -6.39 6.85
CA LEU A 143 -8.57 -6.42 6.40
C LEU A 143 -8.78 -7.41 5.25
N VAL A 144 -7.92 -7.36 4.22
CA VAL A 144 -7.99 -8.26 3.06
C VAL A 144 -7.76 -9.72 3.47
N ALA A 145 -6.79 -9.98 4.36
CA ALA A 145 -6.57 -11.31 4.91
C ALA A 145 -7.80 -11.82 5.67
N GLY A 146 -8.42 -10.94 6.46
CA GLY A 146 -9.66 -11.20 7.17
C GLY A 146 -10.83 -11.56 6.27
N ILE A 147 -11.11 -10.74 5.26
CA ILE A 147 -12.15 -11.01 4.25
C ILE A 147 -11.90 -12.36 3.57
N GLY A 148 -10.64 -12.66 3.24
CA GLY A 148 -10.25 -13.95 2.66
C GLY A 148 -10.47 -15.14 3.60
N ALA A 149 -10.18 -14.98 4.89
CA ALA A 149 -10.40 -16.02 5.90
C ALA A 149 -11.88 -16.34 6.09
N VAL A 150 -12.72 -15.31 6.17
CA VAL A 150 -14.18 -15.50 6.26
C VAL A 150 -14.73 -16.19 5.02
N ALA A 151 -14.25 -15.81 3.83
CA ALA A 151 -14.67 -16.46 2.58
C ALA A 151 -14.21 -17.93 2.48
N ALA A 152 -13.19 -18.31 3.25
CA ALA A 152 -12.71 -19.69 3.39
C ALA A 152 -13.44 -20.48 4.49
N GLY A 153 -14.39 -19.88 5.21
CA GLY A 153 -15.14 -20.55 6.27
C GLY A 153 -14.58 -20.38 7.68
N ALA A 154 -13.67 -19.42 7.91
CA ALA A 154 -13.27 -19.09 9.27
C ALA A 154 -14.44 -18.38 10.00
N ASP A 155 -14.79 -18.87 11.19
CA ASP A 155 -15.90 -18.33 12.00
C ASP A 155 -15.62 -16.94 12.56
N GLU A 156 -14.35 -16.55 12.71
CA GLU A 156 -14.00 -15.28 13.33
C GLU A 156 -12.90 -14.53 12.59
N MET A 157 -13.24 -13.31 12.17
CA MET A 157 -12.33 -12.20 12.32
C MET A 157 -12.89 -11.32 13.46
N ALA A 158 -12.06 -10.93 14.42
CA ALA A 158 -12.46 -10.01 15.48
C ALA A 158 -13.04 -8.72 14.85
N GLY A 159 -14.36 -8.59 14.88
CA GLY A 159 -15.12 -7.47 14.30
C GLY A 159 -15.91 -7.76 13.01
N LEU A 160 -15.73 -8.89 12.32
CA LEU A 160 -16.51 -9.27 11.12
C LEU A 160 -17.40 -10.52 11.33
N SER A 161 -17.61 -10.95 12.57
CA SER A 161 -18.33 -12.18 12.97
C SER A 161 -19.82 -12.28 12.59
N ARG A 162 -20.37 -11.33 11.81
CA ARG A 162 -21.75 -11.34 11.30
C ARG A 162 -21.87 -11.85 9.84
N LEU A 163 -20.81 -12.43 9.28
CA LEU A 163 -20.73 -12.80 7.88
C LEU A 163 -21.28 -14.21 7.60
N PRO A 164 -22.22 -14.40 6.66
CA PRO A 164 -22.58 -15.73 6.19
C PRO A 164 -21.42 -16.29 5.34
N ALA A 165 -20.59 -17.14 5.94
CA ALA A 165 -19.38 -17.71 5.36
C ALA A 165 -19.55 -18.47 4.03
N LYS A 166 -20.80 -18.75 3.60
CA LYS A 166 -21.12 -19.60 2.44
C LYS A 166 -21.92 -18.90 1.35
N ASP A 167 -22.13 -17.59 1.41
CA ASP A 167 -22.81 -16.88 0.33
C ASP A 167 -21.91 -16.78 -0.93
N PRO A 168 -22.33 -17.33 -2.10
CA PRO A 168 -21.58 -17.20 -3.34
C PRO A 168 -21.30 -15.74 -3.74
N SER A 169 -22.19 -14.82 -3.38
CA SER A 169 -22.01 -13.39 -3.64
C SER A 169 -20.81 -12.82 -2.88
N PHE A 170 -20.64 -13.27 -1.63
CA PHE A 170 -19.52 -12.90 -0.78
C PHE A 170 -18.20 -13.51 -1.25
N VAL A 171 -18.21 -14.78 -1.67
CA VAL A 171 -17.00 -15.44 -2.21
C VAL A 171 -16.48 -14.68 -3.44
N ARG A 172 -17.38 -14.25 -4.34
CA ARG A 172 -17.02 -13.42 -5.50
C ARG A 172 -16.44 -12.07 -5.08
N TYR A 173 -17.11 -11.39 -4.15
CA TYR A 173 -16.62 -10.14 -3.57
C TYR A 173 -15.20 -10.30 -2.96
N ALA A 174 -14.97 -11.33 -2.16
CA ALA A 174 -13.68 -11.60 -1.54
C ALA A 174 -12.59 -11.92 -2.58
N ALA A 175 -12.94 -12.58 -3.69
CA ALA A 175 -12.03 -12.78 -4.81
C ALA A 175 -11.67 -11.45 -5.50
N GLU A 176 -12.64 -10.56 -5.70
CA GLU A 176 -12.45 -9.24 -6.29
C GLU A 176 -11.55 -8.34 -5.43
N VAL A 177 -11.80 -8.28 -4.11
CA VAL A 177 -10.97 -7.56 -3.14
C VAL A 177 -9.52 -8.04 -3.21
N ARG A 178 -9.29 -9.37 -3.22
CA ARG A 178 -7.93 -9.94 -3.34
C ARG A 178 -7.29 -9.62 -4.68
N GLY A 179 -8.05 -9.64 -5.77
CA GLY A 179 -7.55 -9.27 -7.10
C GLY A 179 -7.06 -7.81 -7.14
N SER A 180 -7.88 -6.89 -6.62
CA SER A 180 -7.55 -5.46 -6.54
C SER A 180 -6.35 -5.20 -5.63
N HIS A 181 -6.30 -5.87 -4.47
CA HIS A 181 -5.16 -5.77 -3.54
C HIS A 181 -3.85 -6.27 -4.16
N ARG A 182 -3.88 -7.42 -4.85
CA ARG A 182 -2.71 -7.92 -5.60
C ARG A 182 -2.25 -6.93 -6.66
N ALA A 183 -3.17 -6.32 -7.40
CA ALA A 183 -2.83 -5.31 -8.41
C ALA A 183 -2.12 -4.10 -7.77
N LEU A 184 -2.59 -3.63 -6.61
CA LEU A 184 -1.94 -2.57 -5.84
C LEU A 184 -0.54 -2.98 -5.37
N VAL A 185 -0.38 -4.17 -4.80
CA VAL A 185 0.92 -4.68 -4.33
C VAL A 185 1.90 -4.81 -5.49
N VAL A 186 1.47 -5.35 -6.63
CA VAL A 186 2.30 -5.46 -7.84
C VAL A 186 2.76 -4.08 -8.32
N ALA A 187 1.86 -3.10 -8.37
CA ALA A 187 2.21 -1.74 -8.78
C ALA A 187 3.18 -1.06 -7.80
N LYS A 188 2.97 -1.22 -6.48
CA LYS A 188 3.88 -0.71 -5.45
C LYS A 188 5.26 -1.35 -5.57
N ASN A 189 5.32 -2.66 -5.74
CA ASN A 189 6.58 -3.38 -5.89
C ASN A 189 7.31 -2.96 -7.16
N ALA A 190 6.62 -2.80 -8.29
CA ALA A 190 7.22 -2.30 -9.53
C ALA A 190 7.82 -0.90 -9.34
N PHE A 191 7.12 0.00 -8.65
CA PHE A 191 7.62 1.34 -8.31
C PHE A 191 8.89 1.28 -7.42
N ILE A 192 8.87 0.47 -6.37
CA ILE A 192 10.02 0.29 -5.47
C ILE A 192 11.22 -0.34 -6.23
N GLN A 193 10.96 -1.33 -7.08
CA GLN A 193 12.01 -1.99 -7.87
C GLN A 193 12.68 -1.02 -8.85
N ALA A 194 11.88 -0.21 -9.54
CA ALA A 194 12.39 0.76 -10.49
C ALA A 194 13.18 1.91 -9.82
N ASN A 195 12.80 2.30 -8.59
CA ASN A 195 13.47 3.39 -7.88
C ASN A 195 14.65 2.97 -7.02
N CYS A 196 14.57 1.80 -6.38
CA CYS A 196 15.59 1.32 -5.45
C CYS A 196 16.51 0.26 -6.05
N GLY A 197 16.27 -0.17 -7.29
CA GLY A 197 17.05 -1.23 -7.92
C GLY A 197 16.93 -2.59 -7.22
N TRP A 198 15.89 -2.78 -6.41
CA TRP A 198 15.70 -4.02 -5.66
C TRP A 198 15.34 -5.15 -6.64
N SER A 199 16.30 -5.96 -7.06
CA SER A 199 16.01 -7.25 -7.68
C SER A 199 15.45 -8.18 -6.60
N SER A 200 14.13 -8.41 -6.59
CA SER A 200 13.54 -9.37 -5.65
C SER A 200 14.19 -10.74 -5.86
N PRO A 201 14.59 -11.49 -4.81
CA PRO A 201 15.27 -12.79 -4.97
C PRO A 201 14.40 -13.91 -5.59
N LEU A 202 13.19 -13.64 -6.06
CA LEU A 202 12.20 -14.67 -6.43
C LEU A 202 12.20 -15.07 -7.91
N ARG A 203 13.31 -14.90 -8.62
CA ARG A 203 13.56 -15.58 -9.90
C ARG A 203 14.94 -16.22 -9.90
N GLY A 204 15.07 -17.36 -9.21
CA GLY A 204 16.29 -18.17 -9.29
C GLY A 204 16.50 -19.14 -8.15
N SER A 205 15.66 -20.18 -8.04
CA SER A 205 16.07 -21.51 -7.53
C SER A 205 14.89 -22.48 -7.57
N THR A 206 14.49 -22.90 -8.78
CA THR A 206 13.86 -24.22 -8.94
C THR A 206 14.97 -25.27 -8.82
N THR A 207 15.49 -25.47 -7.62
CA THR A 207 16.17 -26.71 -7.28
C THR A 207 15.15 -27.51 -6.49
N ALA A 208 14.53 -28.48 -7.17
CA ALA A 208 13.66 -29.46 -6.55
C ALA A 208 14.45 -30.25 -5.49
N ALA A 209 14.37 -29.80 -4.23
CA ALA A 209 14.80 -30.59 -3.10
C ALA A 209 13.73 -31.65 -2.83
N SER A 210 13.92 -32.81 -3.44
CA SER A 210 13.20 -34.04 -3.16
C SER A 210 13.46 -34.46 -1.70
N TYR A 211 12.57 -34.12 -0.78
CA TYR A 211 12.57 -34.73 0.54
C TYR A 211 11.92 -36.12 0.45
N ARG A 212 12.74 -37.17 0.52
CA ARG A 212 12.30 -38.52 0.86
C ARG A 212 12.03 -38.56 2.37
N CYS A 213 10.84 -38.99 2.78
CA CYS A 213 10.59 -39.46 4.14
C CYS A 213 11.35 -40.79 4.37
N PRO A 214 12.08 -40.96 5.47
CA PRO A 214 12.38 -42.29 5.98
C PRO A 214 11.16 -42.84 6.72
N THR A 215 10.90 -44.13 6.47
CA THR A 215 9.89 -45.00 7.08
C THR A 215 10.13 -45.22 8.57
#